data_AF-A0A3D8J9E4-F1
#
_entry.id   AF-A0A3D8J9E4-F1
#
_cell.length_a   1.000
_cell.length_b   1.000
_cell.length_c   1.000
_cell.angle_alpha   90.00
_cell.angle_beta   90.00
_cell.angle_gamma   90.00
#
_symmetry.space_group_name_H-M   'P 1'
#
loop_
_entity.id
_entity.type
_entity.pdbx_description
1 polymer ?
#
loop_
_entity_poly.entity_id
_entity_poly.type
_entity_poly.pdbx_seq_one_letter_code
_entity_poly.pdbx_strand_id
1 'polypeptide(L)'
;MTINLGNNVTGRSFTLNATQDFAGNITVIGGNSNSQFIGSFEKNFNGSIQFNNTGGFAAAKTTLTFKGDVTGNIDFTSGTHTITFGDTNNGSTNFTGNIVGGFSTYSALVPKMDIEFKSQTNTVKGNVSVQYGTTTITFGGNTTTLTGNILSKATYSGKTGENIIKFNSTNTNTISGNIESVAGKNTITFGATSTSGGVQSRANPTNSITGSVIAGGGSNDITVNSSGLSIEKGLIAKTYGSSTNAIKVTSGNLIINEGEADGIKGSIIARNGGGNKNEITIASGNLTTQSGISNSSGTNTITLNNGTASIGGNISNSSGTNTINVSGTLTITGNVSNSSGTNTITIGTASASSSKTGSTNTISGSVTLATSGTNAITVNSGGLSIGKGISVTGYSSAAGKNTIEVKGSDFTLGASDSGYAIYAWNGGNSNSITVDGTSNITGNIEIGGGATSNTLMLNGGGSITGNITAGGGTNNILIKNAATSTPSTPSGGAYTTLDLSATDLITALKSLSSLTGNITTNGGTNNIVFENKIWMPSQVKVSNNIMNLEGISSGTLTTNGGTTNLVLRLDSATNSGVIPVYTVKTTGGTANLVMQGPVNVEADIDYGTSGITNLIFASNNDGKTADEFKNGVAG
;
A
#
# COMPACT_ATOMS: atom_id res chain seq x y z
N MET A 1 -9.56 56.16 -8.76
CA MET A 1 -10.97 56.49 -8.46
C MET A 1 -11.28 56.07 -7.03
N THR A 2 -11.87 56.94 -6.22
CA THR A 2 -12.29 56.61 -4.86
C THR A 2 -13.82 56.70 -4.75
N ILE A 3 -14.46 55.66 -4.23
CA ILE A 3 -15.92 55.55 -4.08
C ILE A 3 -16.22 55.35 -2.60
N ASN A 4 -16.97 56.27 -2.00
CA ASN A 4 -17.35 56.19 -0.59
C ASN A 4 -18.84 55.81 -0.47
N LEU A 5 -19.11 54.57 -0.05
CA LEU A 5 -20.48 54.09 0.20
C LEU A 5 -20.99 54.51 1.59
N GLY A 6 -20.18 55.20 2.39
CA GLY A 6 -20.53 55.66 3.74
C GLY A 6 -20.48 54.54 4.76
N ASN A 7 -19.95 54.82 5.95
CA ASN A 7 -19.95 53.86 7.05
C ASN A 7 -21.37 53.69 7.58
N ASN A 8 -21.81 52.45 7.79
CA ASN A 8 -23.13 52.10 8.33
C ASN A 8 -24.35 52.52 7.51
N VAL A 9 -24.17 52.99 6.27
CA VAL A 9 -25.31 53.25 5.39
C VAL A 9 -25.72 51.94 4.72
N THR A 10 -26.98 51.55 4.88
CA THR A 10 -27.58 50.38 4.20
C THR A 10 -28.09 50.76 2.82
N GLY A 11 -28.10 49.79 1.88
CA GLY A 11 -28.83 49.91 0.63
C GLY A 11 -28.20 50.81 -0.45
N ARG A 12 -26.97 51.29 -0.28
CA ARG A 12 -26.28 52.02 -1.34
C ARG A 12 -25.73 51.06 -2.38
N SER A 13 -25.93 51.39 -3.65
CA SER A 13 -25.36 50.66 -4.78
C SER A 13 -24.58 51.61 -5.68
N PHE A 14 -23.44 51.16 -6.19
CA PHE A 14 -22.68 51.86 -7.20
C PHE A 14 -22.29 50.90 -8.32
N THR A 15 -22.52 51.30 -9.57
CA THR A 15 -22.20 50.51 -10.76
C THR A 15 -21.19 51.26 -11.64
N LEU A 16 -20.06 50.61 -11.94
CA LEU A 16 -19.04 51.07 -12.88
C LEU A 16 -19.03 50.17 -14.12
N ASN A 17 -19.27 50.75 -15.30
CA ASN A 17 -19.17 50.05 -16.58
C ASN A 17 -18.07 50.68 -17.44
N ALA A 18 -16.95 49.97 -17.63
CA ALA A 18 -15.86 50.38 -18.50
C ALA A 18 -15.91 49.58 -19.81
N THR A 19 -16.22 50.27 -20.91
CA THR A 19 -16.32 49.67 -22.25
C THR A 19 -15.01 49.70 -23.04
N GLN A 20 -13.99 50.38 -22.50
CA GLN A 20 -12.65 50.49 -23.05
C GLN A 20 -11.63 49.95 -22.04
N ASP A 21 -10.36 49.93 -22.42
CA ASP A 21 -9.29 49.60 -21.48
C ASP A 21 -9.34 50.56 -20.29
N PHE A 22 -9.29 50.00 -19.09
CA PHE A 22 -9.27 50.78 -17.85
C PHE A 22 -7.87 50.70 -17.24
N ALA A 23 -7.18 51.84 -17.18
CA ALA A 23 -5.92 51.97 -16.48
C ALA A 23 -6.09 52.87 -15.24
N GLY A 24 -5.80 52.34 -14.05
CA GLY A 24 -5.85 53.09 -12.80
C GLY A 24 -6.37 52.29 -11.62
N ASN A 25 -6.19 52.85 -10.42
CA ASN A 25 -6.60 52.20 -9.18
C ASN A 25 -8.03 52.56 -8.80
N ILE A 26 -8.77 51.62 -8.21
CA ILE A 26 -10.10 51.81 -7.64
C ILE A 26 -10.03 51.55 -6.14
N THR A 27 -10.51 52.49 -5.33
CA THR A 27 -10.65 52.29 -3.88
C THR A 27 -12.10 52.49 -3.50
N VAL A 28 -12.73 51.47 -2.91
CA VAL A 28 -14.08 51.52 -2.37
C VAL A 28 -13.99 51.57 -0.85
N ILE A 29 -14.61 52.57 -0.22
CA ILE A 29 -14.55 52.81 1.22
C ILE A 29 -15.97 52.73 1.80
N GLY A 30 -16.12 51.98 2.89
CA GLY A 30 -17.37 51.90 3.65
C GLY A 30 -18.40 50.92 3.09
N GLY A 31 -19.67 51.14 3.44
CA GLY A 31 -20.78 50.23 3.19
C GLY A 31 -20.98 49.19 4.30
N ASN A 32 -22.00 48.35 4.10
CA ASN A 32 -22.27 47.14 4.89
C ASN A 32 -22.74 46.00 3.96
N SER A 33 -23.11 44.84 4.51
CA SER A 33 -23.59 43.68 3.74
C SER A 33 -24.86 43.95 2.91
N ASN A 34 -25.54 45.08 3.11
CA ASN A 34 -26.69 45.52 2.33
C ASN A 34 -26.33 46.60 1.28
N SER A 35 -25.09 47.08 1.26
CA SER A 35 -24.57 47.92 0.17
C SER A 35 -23.89 47.06 -0.89
N GLN A 36 -23.80 47.58 -2.13
CA GLN A 36 -23.24 46.87 -3.27
C GLN A 36 -22.30 47.73 -4.11
N PHE A 37 -21.21 47.15 -4.60
CA PHE A 37 -20.42 47.68 -5.70
C PHE A 37 -20.44 46.67 -6.86
N ILE A 38 -20.76 47.15 -8.06
CA ILE A 38 -20.78 46.35 -9.29
C ILE A 38 -19.79 46.98 -10.28
N GLY A 39 -18.76 46.24 -10.68
CA GLY A 39 -17.81 46.66 -11.71
C GLY A 39 -17.87 45.72 -12.92
N SER A 40 -18.04 46.26 -14.12
CA SER A 40 -17.97 45.52 -15.40
C SER A 40 -16.93 46.15 -16.31
N PHE A 41 -15.97 45.36 -16.78
CA PHE A 41 -14.86 45.77 -17.63
C PHE A 41 -14.87 44.92 -18.91
N GLU A 42 -15.26 45.53 -20.02
CA GLU A 42 -15.43 44.84 -21.32
C GLU A 42 -14.08 44.55 -22.02
N LYS A 43 -13.03 45.30 -21.67
CA LYS A 43 -11.67 45.14 -22.19
C LYS A 43 -10.66 44.93 -21.07
N ASN A 44 -9.41 45.33 -21.26
CA ASN A 44 -8.33 45.07 -20.30
C ASN A 44 -8.45 45.98 -19.08
N PHE A 45 -8.09 45.46 -17.92
CA PHE A 45 -7.96 46.21 -16.68
C PHE A 45 -6.51 46.19 -16.21
N ASN A 46 -5.91 47.38 -16.05
CA ASN A 46 -4.54 47.55 -15.55
C ASN A 46 -4.55 48.50 -14.34
N GLY A 47 -4.48 47.94 -13.14
CA GLY A 47 -4.51 48.68 -11.88
C GLY A 47 -4.92 47.80 -10.71
N SER A 48 -5.03 48.38 -9.52
CA SER A 48 -5.46 47.66 -8.32
C SER A 48 -6.85 48.09 -7.86
N ILE A 49 -7.64 47.16 -7.35
CA ILE A 49 -8.93 47.41 -6.70
C ILE A 49 -8.80 47.10 -5.21
N GLN A 50 -9.14 48.05 -4.35
CA GLN A 50 -9.08 47.91 -2.91
C GLN A 50 -10.44 48.22 -2.28
N PHE A 51 -10.96 47.31 -1.46
CA PHE A 51 -12.17 47.52 -0.66
C PHE A 51 -11.79 47.66 0.80
N ASN A 52 -11.88 48.89 1.32
CA ASN A 52 -11.56 49.23 2.69
C ASN A 52 -12.85 49.36 3.51
N ASN A 53 -12.98 48.55 4.56
CA ASN A 53 -13.95 48.81 5.60
C ASN A 53 -13.37 49.73 6.68
N THR A 54 -14.14 50.76 7.06
CA THR A 54 -13.86 51.56 8.25
C THR A 54 -14.96 51.35 9.28
N GLY A 55 -14.61 50.86 10.48
CA GLY A 55 -15.54 50.74 11.61
C GLY A 55 -15.95 49.33 12.02
N GLY A 56 -15.33 48.28 11.48
CA GLY A 56 -15.56 46.90 11.95
C GLY A 56 -16.79 46.20 11.37
N PHE A 57 -17.43 46.78 10.36
CA PHE A 57 -18.59 46.19 9.69
C PHE A 57 -18.15 45.27 8.51
N ALA A 58 -19.09 44.57 7.86
CA ALA A 58 -18.81 43.90 6.58
C ALA A 58 -18.58 44.97 5.51
N ALA A 59 -17.64 44.78 4.56
CA ALA A 59 -17.62 45.62 3.37
C ALA A 59 -18.86 45.36 2.50
N ALA A 60 -19.10 46.26 1.55
CA ALA A 60 -20.16 46.11 0.56
C ALA A 60 -20.04 44.79 -0.21
N LYS A 61 -21.19 44.19 -0.54
CA LYS A 61 -21.24 43.09 -1.50
C LYS A 61 -20.60 43.54 -2.81
N THR A 62 -19.68 42.75 -3.34
CA THR A 62 -18.95 43.14 -4.54
C THR A 62 -19.24 42.17 -5.67
N THR A 63 -19.51 42.69 -6.86
CA THR A 63 -19.56 41.91 -8.10
C THR A 63 -18.61 42.56 -9.10
N LEU A 64 -17.55 41.86 -9.49
CA LEU A 64 -16.60 42.29 -10.52
C LEU A 64 -16.71 41.35 -11.72
N THR A 65 -16.78 41.90 -12.93
CA THR A 65 -16.75 41.13 -14.18
C THR A 65 -15.68 41.72 -15.10
N PHE A 66 -14.71 40.91 -15.50
CA PHE A 66 -13.64 41.27 -16.42
C PHE A 66 -13.75 40.38 -17.66
N LYS A 67 -13.98 40.95 -18.84
CA LYS A 67 -14.01 40.18 -20.10
C LYS A 67 -12.67 40.12 -20.81
N GLY A 68 -11.79 41.09 -20.56
CA GLY A 68 -10.40 41.12 -21.04
C GLY A 68 -9.38 40.71 -19.98
N ASP A 69 -8.10 40.94 -20.28
CA ASP A 69 -6.99 40.59 -19.39
C ASP A 69 -6.92 41.55 -18.20
N VAL A 70 -6.45 41.04 -17.06
CA VAL A 70 -6.36 41.77 -15.80
C VAL A 70 -4.94 41.75 -15.28
N THR A 71 -4.38 42.94 -15.04
CA THR A 71 -3.09 43.14 -14.40
C THR A 71 -3.25 44.04 -13.17
N GLY A 72 -2.91 43.51 -11.99
CA GLY A 72 -2.92 44.22 -10.71
C GLY A 72 -3.69 43.48 -9.61
N ASN A 73 -3.70 44.05 -8.40
CA ASN A 73 -4.21 43.37 -7.21
C ASN A 73 -5.70 43.66 -6.97
N ILE A 74 -6.40 42.71 -6.38
CA ILE A 74 -7.78 42.87 -5.91
C ILE A 74 -7.81 42.52 -4.41
N ASP A 75 -7.91 43.55 -3.57
CA ASP A 75 -7.83 43.42 -2.12
C ASP A 75 -9.20 43.74 -1.49
N PHE A 76 -9.70 42.82 -0.66
CA PHE A 76 -10.95 42.96 0.09
C PHE A 76 -10.65 42.92 1.58
N THR A 77 -11.32 43.72 2.42
CA THR A 77 -11.18 43.58 3.89
C THR A 77 -12.17 42.58 4.50
N SER A 78 -13.39 42.47 3.98
CA SER A 78 -14.46 41.59 4.50
C SER A 78 -15.68 41.57 3.57
N GLY A 79 -16.60 40.62 3.74
CA GLY A 79 -17.89 40.60 3.03
C GLY A 79 -18.06 39.44 2.05
N THR A 80 -19.00 39.57 1.12
CA THR A 80 -19.26 38.60 0.05
C THR A 80 -18.86 39.22 -1.28
N HIS A 81 -17.97 38.54 -2.00
CA HIS A 81 -17.40 39.03 -3.26
C HIS A 81 -17.54 37.97 -4.34
N THR A 82 -18.03 38.39 -5.50
CA THR A 82 -18.10 37.58 -6.72
C THR A 82 -17.21 38.24 -7.76
N ILE A 83 -16.27 37.49 -8.32
CA ILE A 83 -15.33 37.96 -9.34
C ILE A 83 -15.44 37.00 -10.53
N THR A 84 -15.81 37.52 -11.70
CA THR A 84 -15.90 36.75 -12.93
C THR A 84 -14.84 37.24 -13.91
N PHE A 85 -14.06 36.32 -14.46
CA PHE A 85 -13.07 36.53 -15.50
C PHE A 85 -13.47 35.81 -16.78
N GLY A 86 -13.40 36.52 -17.89
CA GLY A 86 -13.82 36.06 -19.21
C GLY A 86 -15.33 35.99 -19.42
N ASP A 87 -15.70 35.64 -20.65
CA ASP A 87 -17.02 35.14 -21.03
C ASP A 87 -16.88 33.79 -21.75
N THR A 88 -18.01 33.12 -22.03
CA THR A 88 -18.02 31.80 -22.68
C THR A 88 -17.55 31.82 -24.14
N ASN A 89 -17.45 33.01 -24.75
CA ASN A 89 -17.09 33.19 -26.15
C ASN A 89 -15.63 33.61 -26.33
N ASN A 90 -14.96 34.06 -25.27
CA ASN A 90 -13.58 34.50 -25.33
C ASN A 90 -12.61 33.30 -25.29
N GLY A 91 -11.65 33.31 -26.21
CA GLY A 91 -10.66 32.24 -26.37
C GLY A 91 -9.68 32.13 -25.19
N SER A 92 -9.37 33.24 -24.51
CA SER A 92 -8.45 33.26 -23.37
C SER A 92 -8.69 34.45 -22.44
N THR A 93 -8.51 34.24 -21.13
CA THR A 93 -8.38 35.32 -20.13
C THR A 93 -7.15 35.10 -19.26
N ASN A 94 -6.34 36.13 -19.09
CA ASN A 94 -5.17 36.14 -18.21
C ASN A 94 -5.38 37.07 -17.02
N PHE A 95 -5.18 36.55 -15.80
CA PHE A 95 -5.08 37.34 -14.58
C PHE A 95 -3.63 37.32 -14.08
N THR A 96 -3.03 38.49 -13.89
CA THR A 96 -1.72 38.67 -13.28
C THR A 96 -1.82 39.62 -12.10
N GLY A 97 -1.63 39.12 -10.89
CA GLY A 97 -1.79 39.88 -9.65
C GLY A 97 -2.21 39.00 -8.49
N ASN A 98 -2.49 39.59 -7.33
CA ASN A 98 -3.01 38.86 -6.18
C ASN A 98 -4.48 39.18 -5.94
N ILE A 99 -5.23 38.20 -5.46
CA ILE A 99 -6.58 38.38 -4.92
C ILE A 99 -6.50 38.09 -3.43
N VAL A 100 -6.71 39.10 -2.59
CA VAL A 100 -6.55 38.99 -1.14
C VAL A 100 -7.87 39.29 -0.44
N GLY A 101 -8.41 38.32 0.29
CA GLY A 101 -9.50 38.49 1.25
C GLY A 101 -8.93 38.66 2.67
N GLY A 102 -9.07 39.86 3.20
CA GLY A 102 -8.53 40.31 4.47
C GLY A 102 -9.35 39.93 5.69
N PHE A 103 -8.94 40.51 6.81
CA PHE A 103 -9.47 40.28 8.15
C PHE A 103 -10.51 41.32 8.56
N SER A 104 -11.62 40.85 9.13
CA SER A 104 -12.43 41.64 10.05
C SER A 104 -12.14 41.18 11.48
N THR A 105 -11.80 42.13 12.36
CA THR A 105 -11.68 41.92 13.81
C THR A 105 -12.98 41.43 14.45
N TYR A 106 -14.13 41.65 13.81
CA TYR A 106 -15.44 41.28 14.32
C TYR A 106 -15.87 39.88 13.87
N SER A 107 -16.18 39.03 14.85
CA SER A 107 -16.30 37.58 14.71
C SER A 107 -17.45 37.08 13.83
N ALA A 108 -18.47 37.88 13.52
CA ALA A 108 -19.70 37.38 12.89
C ALA A 108 -19.68 37.28 11.35
N LEU A 109 -18.68 37.86 10.67
CA LEU A 109 -18.72 38.01 9.21
C LEU A 109 -17.53 37.32 8.57
N VAL A 110 -17.73 36.04 8.26
CA VAL A 110 -16.76 35.20 7.56
C VAL A 110 -16.75 35.63 6.08
N PRO A 111 -15.62 36.10 5.53
CA PRO A 111 -15.50 36.41 4.11
C PRO A 111 -15.93 35.22 3.24
N LYS A 112 -16.69 35.50 2.18
CA LYS A 112 -16.96 34.55 1.11
C LYS A 112 -16.50 35.15 -0.20
N MET A 113 -15.61 34.45 -0.88
CA MET A 113 -15.07 34.87 -2.17
C MET A 113 -15.40 33.81 -3.22
N ASP A 114 -16.21 34.16 -4.20
CA ASP A 114 -16.55 33.30 -5.33
C ASP A 114 -15.88 33.86 -6.59
N ILE A 115 -14.88 33.15 -7.10
CA ILE A 115 -14.12 33.49 -8.31
C ILE A 115 -14.51 32.51 -9.42
N GLU A 116 -14.89 33.03 -10.58
CA GLU A 116 -15.29 32.24 -11.74
C GLU A 116 -14.48 32.64 -12.97
N PHE A 117 -13.88 31.66 -13.65
CA PHE A 117 -13.13 31.83 -14.89
C PHE A 117 -13.89 31.13 -16.04
N LYS A 118 -14.42 31.89 -16.99
CA LYS A 118 -15.35 31.40 -18.04
C LYS A 118 -14.71 31.17 -19.41
N SER A 119 -13.54 31.76 -19.68
CA SER A 119 -12.88 31.62 -20.98
C SER A 119 -12.40 30.20 -21.25
N GLN A 120 -12.20 29.86 -22.52
CA GLN A 120 -11.73 28.51 -22.91
C GLN A 120 -10.33 28.20 -22.38
N THR A 121 -9.46 29.21 -22.31
CA THR A 121 -8.13 29.13 -21.70
C THR A 121 -8.05 30.14 -20.56
N ASN A 122 -7.62 29.70 -19.38
CA ASN A 122 -7.47 30.58 -18.21
C ASN A 122 -6.06 30.47 -17.65
N THR A 123 -5.39 31.62 -17.51
CA THR A 123 -4.08 31.70 -16.87
C THR A 123 -4.16 32.61 -15.65
N VAL A 124 -3.84 32.07 -14.47
CA VAL A 124 -3.85 32.80 -13.19
C VAL A 124 -2.43 32.86 -12.64
N LYS A 125 -1.82 34.04 -12.70
CA LYS A 125 -0.48 34.34 -12.19
C LYS A 125 -0.57 35.21 -10.95
N GLY A 126 -0.57 34.57 -9.80
CA GLY A 126 -0.45 35.20 -8.49
C GLY A 126 -1.41 34.61 -7.47
N ASN A 127 -1.29 35.04 -6.23
CA ASN A 127 -1.88 34.32 -5.11
C ASN A 127 -3.36 34.66 -4.94
N VAL A 128 -4.16 33.65 -4.59
CA VAL A 128 -5.51 33.84 -4.04
C VAL A 128 -5.42 33.51 -2.55
N SER A 129 -5.51 34.51 -1.70
CA SER A 129 -5.38 34.31 -0.26
C SER A 129 -6.57 34.89 0.47
N VAL A 130 -7.20 34.10 1.33
CA VAL A 130 -8.22 34.57 2.26
C VAL A 130 -7.76 34.25 3.68
N GLN A 131 -7.84 35.22 4.57
CA GLN A 131 -7.42 35.00 5.95
C GLN A 131 -8.43 34.11 6.70
N TYR A 132 -9.74 34.32 6.49
CA TYR A 132 -10.80 33.48 7.09
C TYR A 132 -11.93 33.27 6.10
N GLY A 133 -12.57 32.09 6.16
CA GLY A 133 -13.77 31.80 5.37
C GLY A 133 -13.54 30.98 4.13
N THR A 134 -14.47 31.10 3.18
CA THR A 134 -14.56 30.19 2.04
C THR A 134 -14.15 30.91 0.76
N THR A 135 -13.13 30.37 0.09
CA THR A 135 -12.74 30.74 -1.26
C THR A 135 -13.23 29.68 -2.23
N THR A 136 -14.19 30.01 -3.09
CA THR A 136 -14.60 29.16 -4.21
C THR A 136 -13.93 29.66 -5.48
N ILE A 137 -13.17 28.81 -6.16
CA ILE A 137 -12.61 29.08 -7.49
C ILE A 137 -13.21 28.08 -8.47
N THR A 138 -13.92 28.55 -9.49
CA THR A 138 -14.55 27.71 -10.52
C THR A 138 -13.95 28.04 -11.88
N PHE A 139 -13.41 27.04 -12.54
CA PHE A 139 -12.91 27.11 -13.91
C PHE A 139 -13.92 26.42 -14.85
N GLY A 140 -14.59 27.21 -15.68
CA GLY A 140 -15.48 26.73 -16.74
C GLY A 140 -14.75 26.39 -18.05
N GLY A 141 -13.53 26.89 -18.22
CA GLY A 141 -12.73 26.73 -19.44
C GLY A 141 -12.09 25.37 -19.63
N ASN A 142 -11.78 25.05 -20.88
CA ASN A 142 -11.07 23.84 -21.29
C ASN A 142 -9.69 23.71 -20.63
N THR A 143 -8.82 24.70 -20.79
CA THR A 143 -7.44 24.63 -20.29
C THR A 143 -7.24 25.64 -19.18
N THR A 144 -6.74 25.20 -18.03
CA THR A 144 -6.46 26.10 -16.90
C THR A 144 -5.04 25.91 -16.38
N THR A 145 -4.33 27.03 -16.19
CA THR A 145 -3.04 27.07 -15.51
C THR A 145 -3.09 28.07 -14.36
N LEU A 146 -2.84 27.61 -13.14
CA LEU A 146 -2.75 28.45 -11.95
C LEU A 146 -1.35 28.31 -11.33
N THR A 147 -0.57 29.39 -11.30
CA THR A 147 0.83 29.34 -10.83
C THR A 147 1.04 29.96 -9.45
N GLY A 148 0.08 30.73 -8.93
CA GLY A 148 0.17 31.29 -7.58
C GLY A 148 -0.44 30.39 -6.51
N ASN A 149 -0.20 30.70 -5.24
CA ASN A 149 -0.71 29.90 -4.14
C ASN A 149 -2.19 30.20 -3.86
N ILE A 150 -2.92 29.20 -3.39
CA ILE A 150 -4.28 29.31 -2.86
C ILE A 150 -4.20 29.10 -1.35
N LEU A 151 -4.42 30.15 -0.57
CA LEU A 151 -4.10 30.16 0.87
C LEU A 151 -5.34 30.56 1.69
N SER A 152 -5.77 29.69 2.59
CA SER A 152 -6.79 29.96 3.61
C SER A 152 -6.17 29.94 5.02
N LYS A 153 -5.87 31.12 5.58
CA LYS A 153 -5.04 31.26 6.80
C LYS A 153 -5.82 31.47 8.10
N ALA A 154 -6.52 30.45 8.56
CA ALA A 154 -7.18 30.52 9.87
C ALA A 154 -6.14 30.56 11.02
N THR A 155 -6.00 31.70 11.71
CA THR A 155 -5.07 31.87 12.85
C THR A 155 -5.75 32.20 14.18
N TYR A 156 -7.07 32.47 14.19
CA TYR A 156 -7.77 33.02 15.35
C TYR A 156 -9.14 32.35 15.61
N SER A 157 -9.40 32.02 16.89
CA SER A 157 -10.72 31.73 17.48
C SER A 157 -11.57 30.59 16.88
N GLY A 158 -10.99 29.42 16.55
CA GLY A 158 -11.77 28.25 16.13
C GLY A 158 -12.50 28.38 14.79
N LYS A 159 -12.22 29.44 14.02
CA LYS A 159 -12.72 29.59 12.66
C LYS A 159 -11.89 28.74 11.72
N THR A 160 -12.53 28.11 10.75
CA THR A 160 -11.87 27.31 9.73
C THR A 160 -11.78 28.11 8.43
N GLY A 161 -10.70 27.88 7.66
CA GLY A 161 -10.56 28.38 6.31
C GLY A 161 -10.89 27.28 5.32
N GLU A 162 -11.63 27.58 4.25
CA GLU A 162 -11.99 26.58 3.24
C GLU A 162 -11.62 27.06 1.83
N ASN A 163 -10.89 26.23 1.10
CA ASN A 163 -10.67 26.41 -0.32
C ASN A 163 -11.50 25.39 -1.09
N ILE A 164 -12.33 25.84 -2.03
CA ILE A 164 -13.13 24.99 -2.92
C ILE A 164 -12.70 25.31 -4.36
N ILE A 165 -12.01 24.39 -5.01
CA ILE A 165 -11.49 24.55 -6.37
C ILE A 165 -12.21 23.56 -7.29
N LYS A 166 -12.87 24.06 -8.34
CA LYS A 166 -13.66 23.25 -9.27
C LYS A 166 -13.20 23.48 -10.70
N PHE A 167 -12.81 22.42 -11.39
CA PHE A 167 -12.58 22.41 -12.83
C PHE A 167 -13.75 21.70 -13.50
N ASN A 168 -14.62 22.47 -14.15
CA ASN A 168 -15.81 21.93 -14.81
C ASN A 168 -15.50 21.36 -16.20
N SER A 169 -14.29 21.56 -16.73
CA SER A 169 -13.90 21.03 -18.04
C SER A 169 -13.35 19.61 -17.97
N THR A 170 -13.35 18.96 -19.13
CA THR A 170 -12.81 17.61 -19.34
C THR A 170 -11.40 17.63 -19.94
N ASN A 171 -10.69 18.77 -19.85
CA ASN A 171 -9.40 19.02 -20.53
C ASN A 171 -8.28 19.27 -19.50
N THR A 172 -7.08 19.66 -19.95
CA THR A 172 -5.85 19.76 -19.13
C THR A 172 -5.93 20.88 -18.08
N ASN A 173 -5.68 20.55 -16.81
CA ASN A 173 -5.68 21.50 -15.69
C ASN A 173 -4.40 21.37 -14.88
N THR A 174 -3.71 22.49 -14.65
CA THR A 174 -2.46 22.53 -13.89
C THR A 174 -2.53 23.54 -12.76
N ILE A 175 -2.20 23.10 -11.54
CA ILE A 175 -1.96 23.96 -10.38
C ILE A 175 -0.50 23.82 -9.96
N SER A 176 0.29 24.88 -10.11
CA SER A 176 1.69 24.89 -9.72
C SER A 176 1.97 25.56 -8.38
N GLY A 177 1.05 26.37 -7.89
CA GLY A 177 1.13 26.93 -6.54
C GLY A 177 0.65 25.94 -5.48
N ASN A 178 1.00 26.24 -4.22
CA ASN A 178 0.53 25.47 -3.07
C ASN A 178 -0.95 25.76 -2.79
N ILE A 179 -1.67 24.75 -2.32
CA ILE A 179 -3.05 24.85 -1.84
C ILE A 179 -2.99 24.58 -0.34
N GLU A 180 -3.18 25.61 0.47
CA GLU A 180 -3.02 25.52 1.93
C GLU A 180 -4.28 26.01 2.64
N SER A 181 -4.76 25.21 3.60
CA SER A 181 -5.73 25.64 4.60
C SER A 181 -5.18 25.34 6.00
N VAL A 182 -4.88 26.37 6.79
CA VAL A 182 -4.16 26.21 8.07
C VAL A 182 -4.98 25.45 9.12
N ALA A 183 -6.30 25.63 9.17
CA ALA A 183 -7.17 24.97 10.16
C ALA A 183 -8.52 24.58 9.56
N GLY A 184 -8.57 24.27 8.26
CA GLY A 184 -9.83 23.88 7.63
C GLY A 184 -9.62 22.97 6.44
N LYS A 185 -10.45 23.16 5.42
CA LYS A 185 -10.70 22.17 4.37
C LYS A 185 -10.22 22.66 3.00
N ASN A 186 -9.60 21.79 2.22
CA ASN A 186 -9.43 21.99 0.79
C ASN A 186 -10.31 20.98 0.06
N THR A 187 -11.21 21.44 -0.79
CA THR A 187 -12.01 20.61 -1.70
C THR A 187 -11.57 20.89 -3.13
N ILE A 188 -11.05 19.90 -3.84
CA ILE A 188 -10.59 20.04 -5.22
C ILE A 188 -11.36 19.04 -6.10
N THR A 189 -12.05 19.53 -7.12
CA THR A 189 -12.80 18.67 -8.05
C THR A 189 -12.30 18.87 -9.47
N PHE A 190 -11.81 17.80 -10.10
CA PHE A 190 -11.47 17.76 -11.51
C PHE A 190 -12.57 17.05 -12.32
N GLY A 191 -13.12 17.75 -13.31
CA GLY A 191 -14.05 17.22 -14.30
C GLY A 191 -15.53 17.43 -13.97
N ALA A 192 -16.31 17.83 -14.98
CA ALA A 192 -17.75 17.60 -15.03
C ALA A 192 -18.05 16.22 -15.62
N THR A 193 -19.09 15.56 -15.12
CA THR A 193 -19.71 14.41 -15.79
C THR A 193 -20.48 14.91 -17.01
N SER A 194 -19.83 15.05 -18.17
CA SER A 194 -20.54 15.37 -19.41
C SER A 194 -21.31 14.14 -19.89
N THR A 195 -22.59 14.04 -19.56
CA THR A 195 -23.52 13.10 -20.20
C THR A 195 -24.18 13.78 -21.39
N SER A 196 -23.59 13.66 -22.58
CA SER A 196 -24.26 14.01 -23.83
C SER A 196 -24.50 12.71 -24.63
N GLY A 197 -25.77 12.39 -24.90
CA GLY A 197 -26.15 11.31 -25.82
C GLY A 197 -25.88 9.87 -25.38
N GLY A 198 -25.65 9.59 -24.10
CA GLY A 198 -25.44 8.22 -23.58
C GLY A 198 -24.05 7.62 -23.88
N VAL A 199 -23.22 8.29 -24.68
CA VAL A 199 -21.83 7.89 -24.96
C VAL A 199 -20.90 8.88 -24.25
N GLN A 200 -20.28 8.45 -23.16
CA GLN A 200 -19.24 9.23 -22.49
C GLN A 200 -17.97 9.22 -23.36
N SER A 201 -17.86 10.16 -24.31
CA SER A 201 -16.57 10.46 -24.94
C SER A 201 -15.69 11.16 -23.90
N ARG A 202 -14.88 10.36 -23.21
CA ARG A 202 -13.87 10.87 -22.27
C ARG A 202 -12.66 11.30 -23.10
N ALA A 203 -12.52 12.60 -23.33
CA ALA A 203 -11.18 13.15 -23.51
C ALA A 203 -10.30 12.66 -22.34
N ASN A 204 -9.01 12.46 -22.56
CA ASN A 204 -8.07 12.07 -21.52
C ASN A 204 -7.40 13.34 -20.93
N PRO A 205 -8.06 14.14 -20.06
CA PRO A 205 -7.41 15.28 -19.44
C PRO A 205 -6.21 14.84 -18.60
N THR A 206 -5.15 15.62 -18.73
CA THR A 206 -4.02 15.56 -17.79
C THR A 206 -4.28 16.58 -16.71
N ASN A 207 -4.63 16.13 -15.50
CA ASN A 207 -4.72 17.00 -14.33
C ASN A 207 -3.42 16.88 -13.53
N SER A 208 -2.83 18.00 -13.13
CA SER A 208 -1.58 18.02 -12.38
C SER A 208 -1.60 19.07 -11.27
N ILE A 209 -1.11 18.68 -10.09
CA ILE A 209 -0.82 19.59 -8.99
C ILE A 209 0.68 19.46 -8.70
N THR A 210 1.48 20.44 -9.11
CA THR A 210 2.92 20.44 -8.85
C THR A 210 3.28 21.11 -7.53
N GLY A 211 2.36 21.91 -6.97
CA GLY A 211 2.44 22.42 -5.61
C GLY A 211 2.04 21.38 -4.55
N SER A 212 2.18 21.73 -3.28
CA SER A 212 1.69 20.90 -2.17
C SER A 212 0.22 21.16 -1.88
N VAL A 213 -0.52 20.13 -1.46
CA VAL A 213 -1.89 20.27 -0.91
C VAL A 213 -1.84 20.02 0.59
N ILE A 214 -2.07 21.07 1.38
CA ILE A 214 -1.83 21.10 2.83
C ILE A 214 -3.12 21.50 3.56
N ALA A 215 -3.55 20.65 4.50
CA ALA A 215 -4.59 20.99 5.48
C ALA A 215 -4.00 20.87 6.89
N GLY A 216 -3.87 21.98 7.62
CA GLY A 216 -3.23 22.06 8.93
C GLY A 216 -4.13 21.72 10.13
N GLY A 217 -5.39 21.35 9.91
CA GLY A 217 -6.27 20.89 10.99
C GLY A 217 -7.65 20.43 10.52
N GLY A 218 -7.76 20.04 9.24
CA GLY A 218 -9.03 19.66 8.60
C GLY A 218 -8.81 18.61 7.53
N SER A 219 -9.51 18.71 6.39
CA SER A 219 -9.44 17.70 5.34
C SER A 219 -8.99 18.22 3.97
N ASN A 220 -8.29 17.38 3.22
CA ASN A 220 -8.07 17.56 1.79
C ASN A 220 -8.95 16.56 1.05
N ASP A 221 -10.02 17.02 0.42
CA ASP A 221 -10.95 16.21 -0.34
C ASP A 221 -10.71 16.45 -1.84
N ILE A 222 -10.05 15.53 -2.52
CA ILE A 222 -9.76 15.61 -3.96
C ILE A 222 -10.61 14.59 -4.71
N THR A 223 -11.45 15.07 -5.62
CA THR A 223 -12.26 14.22 -6.51
C THR A 223 -11.82 14.38 -7.95
N VAL A 224 -11.51 13.26 -8.61
CA VAL A 224 -11.10 13.20 -10.01
C VAL A 224 -12.12 12.37 -10.77
N ASN A 225 -12.97 13.03 -11.55
CA ASN A 225 -14.02 12.39 -12.34
C ASN A 225 -13.56 11.98 -13.76
N SER A 226 -12.34 12.36 -14.13
CA SER A 226 -11.74 12.21 -15.46
C SER A 226 -10.38 11.49 -15.42
N SER A 227 -9.68 11.31 -16.57
CA SER A 227 -8.68 10.27 -16.86
C SER A 227 -7.38 10.20 -16.03
N GLY A 228 -7.22 11.03 -15.00
CA GLY A 228 -6.10 10.88 -14.07
C GLY A 228 -5.71 12.18 -13.36
N LEU A 229 -4.86 12.03 -12.34
CA LEU A 229 -4.28 13.12 -11.55
C LEU A 229 -2.83 12.78 -11.21
N SER A 230 -1.93 13.74 -11.43
CA SER A 230 -0.56 13.70 -10.92
C SER A 230 -0.38 14.72 -9.79
N ILE A 231 0.22 14.32 -8.67
CA ILE A 231 0.60 15.20 -7.56
C ILE A 231 2.11 15.09 -7.37
N GLU A 232 2.84 16.21 -7.49
CA GLU A 232 4.30 16.19 -7.44
C GLU A 232 4.84 16.29 -6.02
N LYS A 233 4.42 17.30 -5.24
CA LYS A 233 4.96 17.58 -3.90
C LYS A 233 4.17 16.93 -2.77
N GLY A 234 3.57 15.77 -3.03
CA GLY A 234 2.82 15.00 -2.04
C GLY A 234 1.55 15.66 -1.49
N LEU A 235 0.87 14.95 -0.60
CA LEU A 235 -0.38 15.32 0.04
C LEU A 235 -0.18 15.29 1.55
N ILE A 236 -0.33 16.45 2.21
CA ILE A 236 0.01 16.58 3.63
C ILE A 236 -1.21 17.03 4.43
N ALA A 237 -1.64 16.20 5.36
CA ALA A 237 -2.45 16.63 6.49
C ALA A 237 -1.52 16.94 7.67
N LYS A 238 -1.39 18.21 8.05
CA LYS A 238 -0.61 18.63 9.23
C LYS A 238 -1.54 18.81 10.44
N THR A 239 -0.95 18.61 11.62
CA THR A 239 -1.28 19.25 12.92
C THR A 239 -2.43 18.71 13.80
N TYR A 240 -2.45 19.27 15.02
CA TYR A 240 -3.04 18.87 16.32
C TYR A 240 -4.56 18.54 16.33
N GLY A 241 -4.98 17.49 15.64
CA GLY A 241 -6.38 17.02 15.64
C GLY A 241 -6.58 15.79 14.76
N SER A 242 -7.83 15.47 14.43
CA SER A 242 -8.15 14.47 13.40
C SER A 242 -8.23 15.15 12.03
N SER A 243 -7.29 14.84 11.14
CA SER A 243 -7.18 15.38 9.79
C SER A 243 -7.34 14.25 8.77
N THR A 244 -8.02 14.51 7.65
CA THR A 244 -8.28 13.48 6.63
C THR A 244 -7.82 13.94 5.26
N ASN A 245 -7.02 13.15 4.55
CA ASN A 245 -6.86 13.33 3.11
C ASN A 245 -7.70 12.27 2.40
N ALA A 246 -8.76 12.69 1.71
CA ALA A 246 -9.58 11.81 0.89
C ALA A 246 -9.31 12.08 -0.59
N ILE A 247 -8.78 11.10 -1.33
CA ILE A 247 -8.68 11.15 -2.78
C ILE A 247 -9.62 10.11 -3.38
N LYS A 248 -10.56 10.57 -4.22
CA LYS A 248 -11.45 9.71 -4.99
C LYS A 248 -11.18 9.89 -6.48
N VAL A 249 -10.68 8.84 -7.12
CA VAL A 249 -10.49 8.78 -8.58
C VAL A 249 -11.52 7.82 -9.17
N THR A 250 -12.51 8.37 -9.89
CA THR A 250 -13.56 7.56 -10.51
C THR A 250 -13.02 6.75 -11.69
N SER A 251 -12.01 7.27 -12.38
CA SER A 251 -11.35 6.60 -13.50
C SER A 251 -9.99 7.19 -13.77
N GLY A 252 -9.05 6.40 -14.30
CA GLY A 252 -7.74 6.88 -14.70
C GLY A 252 -6.68 6.71 -13.61
N ASN A 253 -5.49 7.24 -13.87
CA ASN A 253 -4.33 6.99 -13.02
C ASN A 253 -4.17 8.06 -11.94
N LEU A 254 -3.84 7.65 -10.72
CA LEU A 254 -3.31 8.54 -9.68
C LEU A 254 -1.81 8.34 -9.58
N ILE A 255 -1.04 9.40 -9.80
CA ILE A 255 0.41 9.41 -9.69
C ILE A 255 0.80 10.35 -8.56
N ILE A 256 1.57 9.87 -7.58
CA ILE A 256 2.16 10.68 -6.50
C ILE A 256 3.68 10.55 -6.62
N ASN A 257 4.34 11.63 -7.06
CA ASN A 257 5.78 11.65 -7.34
C ASN A 257 6.62 11.99 -6.09
N GLU A 258 7.94 11.77 -6.19
CA GLU A 258 8.96 12.16 -5.22
C GLU A 258 9.22 13.68 -5.22
N GLY A 259 8.23 14.50 -4.84
CA GLY A 259 8.47 15.89 -4.49
C GLY A 259 8.64 16.06 -2.99
N GLU A 260 9.60 16.87 -2.57
CA GLU A 260 9.73 17.28 -1.17
C GLU A 260 8.70 18.36 -0.84
N ALA A 261 7.84 18.08 0.14
CA ALA A 261 7.07 19.09 0.84
C ALA A 261 7.37 18.98 2.32
N ASP A 262 7.90 20.06 2.92
CA ASP A 262 8.29 20.10 4.33
C ASP A 262 9.27 18.99 4.76
N GLY A 263 10.19 18.59 3.86
CA GLY A 263 11.16 17.51 4.10
C GLY A 263 10.57 16.09 4.02
N ILE A 264 9.31 15.97 3.59
CA ILE A 264 8.65 14.69 3.31
C ILE A 264 8.67 14.46 1.80
N LYS A 265 9.37 13.43 1.34
CA LYS A 265 9.38 13.02 -0.07
C LYS A 265 8.10 12.27 -0.42
N GLY A 266 7.23 12.84 -1.26
CA GLY A 266 6.25 12.13 -2.11
C GLY A 266 5.35 11.05 -1.51
N SER A 267 5.26 10.96 -0.18
CA SER A 267 4.69 9.82 0.53
C SER A 267 3.23 10.10 0.89
N ILE A 268 2.41 9.05 0.97
CA ILE A 268 1.10 9.14 1.62
C ILE A 268 1.36 9.03 3.12
N ILE A 269 1.19 10.14 3.85
CA ILE A 269 1.56 10.24 5.26
C ILE A 269 0.37 10.67 6.12
N ALA A 270 0.09 9.92 7.18
CA ALA A 270 -0.72 10.34 8.31
C ALA A 270 0.19 10.51 9.55
N ARG A 271 0.43 11.75 9.99
CA ARG A 271 1.28 12.07 11.15
C ARG A 271 0.47 12.64 12.30
N ASN A 272 0.82 12.27 13.53
CA ASN A 272 0.41 12.91 14.80
C ASN A 272 -1.10 12.81 15.13
N GLY A 273 -1.43 12.13 16.22
CA GLY A 273 -2.80 11.98 16.71
C GLY A 273 -3.50 10.74 16.13
N GLY A 274 -4.21 9.99 16.97
CA GLY A 274 -4.88 8.74 16.57
C GLY A 274 -5.99 8.88 15.52
N GLY A 275 -6.35 10.12 15.14
CA GLY A 275 -7.48 10.42 14.28
C GLY A 275 -7.14 10.70 12.81
N ASN A 276 -5.87 10.71 12.41
CA ASN A 276 -5.50 11.12 11.06
C ASN A 276 -5.75 10.02 10.03
N LYS A 277 -6.33 10.35 8.89
CA LYS A 277 -6.72 9.38 7.86
C LYS A 277 -6.22 9.78 6.48
N ASN A 278 -5.68 8.85 5.71
CA ASN A 278 -5.61 8.97 4.26
C ASN A 278 -6.57 7.93 3.67
N GLU A 279 -7.49 8.35 2.84
CA GLU A 279 -8.47 7.49 2.17
C GLU A 279 -8.35 7.70 0.66
N ILE A 280 -7.68 6.76 -0.01
CA ILE A 280 -7.52 6.77 -1.46
C ILE A 280 -8.40 5.69 -2.05
N THR A 281 -9.34 6.08 -2.90
CA THR A 281 -10.21 5.15 -3.63
C THR A 281 -10.07 5.39 -5.13
N ILE A 282 -9.60 4.39 -5.87
CA ILE A 282 -9.55 4.38 -7.33
C ILE A 282 -10.56 3.34 -7.82
N ALA A 283 -11.66 3.80 -8.42
CA ALA A 283 -12.69 2.90 -8.92
C ALA A 283 -12.24 2.13 -10.17
N SER A 284 -11.45 2.77 -11.04
CA SER A 284 -10.86 2.15 -12.22
C SER A 284 -9.58 2.89 -12.62
N GLY A 285 -8.46 2.18 -12.81
CA GLY A 285 -7.18 2.74 -13.21
C GLY A 285 -6.07 2.40 -12.22
N ASN A 286 -4.88 2.99 -12.40
CA ASN A 286 -3.70 2.59 -11.64
C ASN A 286 -3.35 3.59 -10.53
N LEU A 287 -2.79 3.09 -9.43
CA LEU A 287 -2.06 3.88 -8.45
C LEU A 287 -0.56 3.73 -8.70
N THR A 288 0.16 4.85 -8.78
CA THR A 288 1.62 4.86 -8.74
C THR A 288 2.07 5.84 -7.67
N THR A 289 2.78 5.36 -6.66
CA THR A 289 3.51 6.21 -5.71
C THR A 289 4.99 5.98 -5.92
N GLN A 290 5.79 7.02 -6.07
CA GLN A 290 7.25 6.86 -6.14
C GLN A 290 7.85 6.65 -4.75
N SER A 291 7.22 7.23 -3.72
CA SER A 291 7.56 7.00 -2.31
C SER A 291 6.60 6.04 -1.60
N GLY A 292 7.02 5.64 -0.39
CA GLY A 292 6.30 4.69 0.44
C GLY A 292 5.02 5.24 1.06
N ILE A 293 4.30 4.35 1.74
CA ILE A 293 3.15 4.69 2.57
C ILE A 293 3.61 4.59 4.01
N SER A 294 3.54 5.69 4.75
CA SER A 294 4.00 5.71 6.14
C SER A 294 2.96 6.29 7.07
N ASN A 295 2.96 5.82 8.30
CA ASN A 295 1.97 6.21 9.28
C ASN A 295 2.55 6.20 10.70
N SER A 296 2.47 7.32 11.41
CA SER A 296 2.93 7.33 12.79
C SER A 296 1.87 6.76 13.75
N SER A 297 0.60 7.12 13.58
CA SER A 297 -0.48 6.86 14.54
C SER A 297 -1.91 6.92 13.98
N GLY A 298 -2.10 7.22 12.70
CA GLY A 298 -3.40 7.35 12.04
C GLY A 298 -3.84 6.09 11.28
N THR A 299 -4.58 6.25 10.18
CA THR A 299 -5.00 5.18 9.27
C THR A 299 -4.73 5.57 7.81
N ASN A 300 -4.04 4.74 7.04
CA ASN A 300 -4.02 4.85 5.58
C ASN A 300 -4.90 3.74 5.01
N THR A 301 -5.92 4.08 4.24
CA THR A 301 -6.77 3.15 3.52
C THR A 301 -6.64 3.42 2.03
N ILE A 302 -6.18 2.42 1.28
CA ILE A 302 -6.04 2.46 -0.18
C ILE A 302 -6.90 1.36 -0.76
N THR A 303 -7.83 1.72 -1.63
CA THR A 303 -8.73 0.78 -2.31
C THR A 303 -8.66 1.00 -3.82
N LEU A 304 -8.21 -0.02 -4.55
CA LEU A 304 -8.26 -0.08 -6.01
C LEU A 304 -9.26 -1.14 -6.43
N ASN A 305 -10.44 -0.71 -6.88
CA ASN A 305 -11.50 -1.64 -7.29
C ASN A 305 -11.20 -2.29 -8.64
N ASN A 306 -10.48 -1.60 -9.52
CA ASN A 306 -10.01 -2.13 -10.79
C ASN A 306 -8.72 -1.41 -11.21
N GLY A 307 -7.72 -2.16 -11.66
CA GLY A 307 -6.39 -1.65 -12.04
C GLY A 307 -5.29 -2.00 -11.02
N THR A 308 -4.06 -1.57 -11.29
CA THR A 308 -2.83 -2.02 -10.59
C THR A 308 -2.31 -0.98 -9.60
N ALA A 309 -1.64 -1.43 -8.55
CA ALA A 309 -0.93 -0.56 -7.60
C ALA A 309 0.58 -0.80 -7.68
N SER A 310 1.34 0.27 -7.90
CA SER A 310 2.79 0.30 -7.80
C SER A 310 3.20 1.28 -6.70
N ILE A 311 3.80 0.76 -5.64
CA ILE A 311 4.25 1.53 -4.47
C ILE A 311 5.78 1.47 -4.43
N GLY A 312 6.42 2.59 -4.73
CA GLY A 312 7.84 2.76 -4.53
C GLY A 312 8.14 2.88 -3.03
N GLY A 313 9.13 2.16 -2.52
CA GLY A 313 9.52 2.24 -1.10
C GLY A 313 8.64 1.41 -0.15
N ASN A 314 8.73 1.75 1.14
CA ASN A 314 8.19 0.92 2.23
C ASN A 314 6.71 1.21 2.50
N ILE A 315 5.96 0.18 2.89
CA ILE A 315 4.72 0.33 3.65
C ILE A 315 5.09 0.17 5.12
N SER A 316 4.98 1.24 5.90
CA SER A 316 5.42 1.27 7.28
C SER A 316 4.40 1.92 8.19
N ASN A 317 4.29 1.44 9.42
CA ASN A 317 3.64 2.20 10.48
C ASN A 317 4.34 2.01 11.83
N SER A 318 4.30 3.05 12.67
CA SER A 318 4.82 2.93 14.03
C SER A 318 3.77 2.49 15.04
N SER A 319 2.54 3.01 14.97
CA SER A 319 1.39 2.59 15.80
C SER A 319 0.02 2.73 15.11
N GLY A 320 0.00 3.08 13.82
CA GLY A 320 -1.22 3.28 13.04
C GLY A 320 -1.69 2.04 12.27
N THR A 321 -2.71 2.20 11.43
CA THR A 321 -3.17 1.15 10.52
C THR A 321 -2.86 1.51 9.07
N ASN A 322 -2.37 0.56 8.27
CA ASN A 322 -2.39 0.65 6.81
C ASN A 322 -3.27 -0.48 6.26
N THR A 323 -4.28 -0.15 5.48
CA THR A 323 -5.16 -1.10 4.80
C THR A 323 -5.04 -0.87 3.29
N ILE A 324 -4.60 -1.88 2.55
CA ILE A 324 -4.41 -1.82 1.10
C ILE A 324 -5.22 -2.94 0.47
N ASN A 325 -6.24 -2.57 -0.30
CA ASN A 325 -7.12 -3.49 -1.01
C ASN A 325 -6.95 -3.27 -2.51
N VAL A 326 -6.47 -4.28 -3.23
CA VAL A 326 -6.17 -4.19 -4.66
C VAL A 326 -6.85 -5.34 -5.38
N SER A 327 -7.81 -5.05 -6.25
CA SER A 327 -8.38 -6.08 -7.15
C SER A 327 -7.40 -6.50 -8.25
N GLY A 328 -6.44 -5.61 -8.56
CA GLY A 328 -5.36 -5.70 -9.53
C GLY A 328 -4.17 -6.58 -9.18
N THR A 329 -3.06 -6.26 -9.84
CA THR A 329 -1.70 -6.63 -9.40
C THR A 329 -1.17 -5.57 -8.45
N LEU A 330 -0.43 -6.00 -7.43
CA LEU A 330 0.30 -5.15 -6.50
C LEU A 330 1.82 -5.35 -6.64
N THR A 331 2.56 -4.24 -6.73
CA THR A 331 4.02 -4.19 -6.67
C THR A 331 4.46 -3.22 -5.59
N ILE A 332 5.29 -3.68 -4.66
CA ILE A 332 5.94 -2.89 -3.61
C ILE A 332 7.45 -3.06 -3.76
N THR A 333 8.18 -1.98 -3.94
CA THR A 333 9.65 -2.06 -4.11
C THR A 333 10.42 -2.09 -2.78
N GLY A 334 9.80 -1.64 -1.68
CA GLY A 334 10.38 -1.69 -0.35
C GLY A 334 9.82 -2.81 0.54
N ASN A 335 9.94 -2.60 1.85
CA ASN A 335 9.50 -3.51 2.90
C ASN A 335 8.05 -3.25 3.32
N VAL A 336 7.36 -4.30 3.78
CA VAL A 336 6.13 -4.17 4.59
C VAL A 336 6.54 -4.32 6.05
N SER A 337 6.48 -3.23 6.80
CA SER A 337 7.07 -3.16 8.14
C SER A 337 6.15 -2.49 9.16
N ASN A 338 6.26 -2.91 10.42
CA ASN A 338 5.48 -2.33 11.50
C ASN A 338 6.18 -2.51 12.86
N SER A 339 6.01 -1.55 13.77
CA SER A 339 6.48 -1.64 15.15
C SER A 339 5.37 -1.80 16.20
N SER A 340 4.14 -1.33 16.02
CA SER A 340 3.06 -1.56 17.01
C SER A 340 1.63 -1.44 16.48
N GLY A 341 1.45 -1.13 15.20
CA GLY A 341 0.15 -0.95 14.55
C GLY A 341 -0.32 -2.18 13.78
N THR A 342 -0.99 -1.98 12.63
CA THR A 342 -1.44 -3.07 11.74
C THR A 342 -1.23 -2.73 10.27
N ASN A 343 -0.61 -3.61 9.49
CA ASN A 343 -0.68 -3.57 8.02
C ASN A 343 -1.59 -4.70 7.54
N THR A 344 -2.63 -4.38 6.77
CA THR A 344 -3.51 -5.34 6.11
C THR A 344 -3.44 -5.12 4.60
N ILE A 345 -3.00 -6.15 3.86
CA ILE A 345 -2.91 -6.13 2.40
C ILE A 345 -3.80 -7.24 1.86
N THR A 346 -4.82 -6.88 1.10
CA THR A 346 -5.72 -7.83 0.43
C THR A 346 -5.61 -7.66 -1.07
N ILE A 347 -5.24 -8.73 -1.77
CA ILE A 347 -5.13 -8.76 -3.23
C ILE A 347 -6.23 -9.68 -3.81
N GLY A 348 -6.85 -9.25 -4.91
CA GLY A 348 -7.83 -10.03 -5.65
C GLY A 348 -9.20 -10.09 -4.98
N THR A 349 -9.71 -8.98 -4.44
CA THR A 349 -11.04 -8.94 -3.81
C THR A 349 -12.15 -9.43 -4.75
N ALA A 350 -13.17 -10.07 -4.17
CA ALA A 350 -14.14 -10.99 -4.79
C ALA A 350 -15.01 -10.47 -5.96
N SER A 351 -14.80 -9.24 -6.45
CA SER A 351 -15.55 -8.69 -7.59
C SER A 351 -14.90 -8.91 -8.96
N ALA A 352 -13.67 -9.43 -9.05
CA ALA A 352 -13.06 -9.74 -10.33
C ALA A 352 -13.45 -11.15 -10.81
N SER A 353 -14.48 -11.23 -11.66
CA SER A 353 -14.96 -12.44 -12.34
C SER A 353 -13.99 -13.05 -13.36
N SER A 354 -12.72 -12.67 -13.35
CA SER A 354 -11.69 -13.26 -14.21
C SER A 354 -10.60 -13.89 -13.36
N SER A 355 -10.46 -15.21 -13.51
CA SER A 355 -9.32 -15.98 -13.02
C SER A 355 -8.03 -15.31 -13.49
N LYS A 356 -7.30 -14.64 -12.59
CA LYS A 356 -5.99 -14.04 -12.86
C LYS A 356 -4.86 -15.07 -12.75
N THR A 357 -5.06 -16.24 -13.36
CA THR A 357 -4.01 -17.23 -13.55
C THR A 357 -2.83 -16.59 -14.28
N GLY A 358 -1.67 -16.50 -13.62
CA GLY A 358 -0.41 -15.99 -14.18
C GLY A 358 0.00 -14.57 -13.81
N SER A 359 -0.81 -13.80 -13.05
CA SER A 359 -0.35 -12.51 -12.50
C SER A 359 0.38 -12.72 -11.17
N THR A 360 1.62 -12.25 -11.06
CA THR A 360 2.41 -12.31 -9.82
C THR A 360 2.41 -10.95 -9.12
N ASN A 361 2.06 -10.94 -7.84
CA ASN A 361 2.22 -9.79 -6.95
C ASN A 361 3.61 -9.82 -6.34
N THR A 362 4.24 -8.66 -6.19
CA THR A 362 5.65 -8.58 -5.78
C THR A 362 5.84 -7.65 -4.61
N ILE A 363 6.51 -8.14 -3.57
CA ILE A 363 7.13 -7.34 -2.51
C ILE A 363 8.63 -7.57 -2.65
N SER A 364 9.38 -6.57 -3.12
CA SER A 364 10.82 -6.77 -3.36
C SER A 364 11.63 -6.81 -2.05
N GLY A 365 11.13 -6.14 -1.02
CA GLY A 365 11.71 -6.13 0.33
C GLY A 365 11.23 -7.28 1.22
N SER A 366 11.36 -7.09 2.53
CA SER A 366 10.94 -8.03 3.57
C SER A 366 9.56 -7.72 4.13
N VAL A 367 8.95 -8.71 4.79
CA VAL A 367 7.80 -8.50 5.69
C VAL A 367 8.31 -8.60 7.12
N THR A 368 8.32 -7.49 7.87
CA THR A 368 9.05 -7.44 9.14
C THR A 368 8.26 -6.75 10.25
N LEU A 369 8.42 -7.26 11.47
CA LEU A 369 7.96 -6.63 12.70
C LEU A 369 9.14 -6.40 13.64
N ALA A 370 9.32 -5.15 14.06
CA ALA A 370 10.43 -4.76 14.95
C ALA A 370 10.11 -4.97 16.43
N THR A 371 8.86 -4.78 16.84
CA THR A 371 8.43 -4.86 18.25
C THR A 371 7.13 -5.63 18.40
N SER A 372 5.97 -4.99 18.23
CA SER A 372 4.63 -5.59 18.31
C SER A 372 3.80 -5.24 17.07
N GLY A 373 2.54 -5.67 17.03
CA GLY A 373 1.62 -5.36 15.94
C GLY A 373 1.44 -6.52 14.96
N THR A 374 0.72 -6.25 13.86
CA THR A 374 0.33 -7.28 12.90
C THR A 374 0.66 -6.88 11.47
N ASN A 375 1.19 -7.80 10.67
CA ASN A 375 1.13 -7.74 9.21
C ASN A 375 0.22 -8.89 8.74
N ALA A 376 -0.82 -8.59 7.98
CA ALA A 376 -1.72 -9.57 7.38
C ALA A 376 -1.73 -9.37 5.86
N ILE A 377 -1.33 -10.39 5.10
CA ILE A 377 -1.32 -10.38 3.63
C ILE A 377 -2.21 -11.53 3.16
N THR A 378 -3.26 -11.21 2.41
CA THR A 378 -4.17 -12.20 1.82
C THR A 378 -4.21 -12.01 0.31
N VAL A 379 -3.90 -13.06 -0.43
CA VAL A 379 -3.96 -13.09 -1.89
C VAL A 379 -5.04 -14.08 -2.30
N ASN A 380 -6.18 -13.57 -2.76
CA ASN A 380 -7.31 -14.40 -3.17
C ASN A 380 -7.21 -14.85 -4.64
N SER A 381 -6.39 -14.16 -5.46
CA SER A 381 -6.09 -14.56 -6.83
C SER A 381 -4.73 -14.03 -7.28
N GLY A 382 -4.05 -14.81 -8.13
CA GLY A 382 -2.68 -14.52 -8.59
C GLY A 382 -1.62 -14.98 -7.57
N GLY A 383 -0.37 -15.06 -8.02
CA GLY A 383 0.75 -15.48 -7.18
C GLY A 383 1.28 -14.37 -6.27
N LEU A 384 2.10 -14.72 -5.29
CA LEU A 384 2.83 -13.78 -4.43
C LEU A 384 4.31 -14.12 -4.39
N SER A 385 5.15 -13.13 -4.72
CA SER A 385 6.60 -13.20 -4.57
C SER A 385 7.07 -12.18 -3.54
N ILE A 386 7.78 -12.64 -2.53
CA ILE A 386 8.46 -11.80 -1.53
C ILE A 386 9.96 -12.01 -1.71
N GLY A 387 10.66 -10.95 -2.12
CA GLY A 387 12.08 -11.00 -2.47
C GLY A 387 12.99 -11.26 -1.27
N LYS A 388 12.60 -10.82 -0.08
CA LYS A 388 13.33 -11.06 1.18
C LYS A 388 12.46 -11.76 2.22
N GLY A 389 13.11 -12.28 3.26
CA GLY A 389 12.46 -13.08 4.30
C GLY A 389 11.37 -12.36 5.11
N ILE A 390 10.62 -13.16 5.87
CA ILE A 390 9.60 -12.76 6.83
C ILE A 390 10.20 -12.85 8.23
N SER A 391 10.03 -11.80 9.04
CA SER A 391 10.73 -11.69 10.33
C SER A 391 9.89 -11.00 11.41
N VAL A 392 10.01 -11.49 12.66
CA VAL A 392 9.52 -10.81 13.87
C VAL A 392 10.62 -10.88 14.94
N THR A 393 11.17 -9.73 15.35
CA THR A 393 12.34 -9.66 16.27
C THR A 393 12.10 -8.85 17.55
N GLY A 394 10.85 -8.70 17.97
CA GLY A 394 10.49 -7.85 19.12
C GLY A 394 10.78 -8.47 20.48
N TYR A 395 11.34 -7.67 21.39
CA TYR A 395 11.53 -8.02 22.81
C TYR A 395 10.40 -7.53 23.72
N SER A 396 9.28 -7.07 23.15
CA SER A 396 8.14 -6.56 23.94
C SER A 396 7.31 -7.68 24.56
N SER A 397 6.59 -7.36 25.63
CA SER A 397 5.56 -8.24 26.22
C SER A 397 4.36 -8.47 25.29
N ALA A 398 4.16 -7.59 24.30
CA ALA A 398 3.15 -7.75 23.27
C ALA A 398 3.73 -8.52 22.07
N ALA A 399 3.08 -9.62 21.71
CA ALA A 399 3.46 -10.45 20.59
C ALA A 399 3.19 -9.76 19.23
N GLY A 400 4.20 -9.74 18.37
CA GLY A 400 4.07 -9.42 16.96
C GLY A 400 3.58 -10.63 16.15
N LYS A 401 2.77 -10.39 15.11
CA LYS A 401 2.23 -11.45 14.24
C LYS A 401 2.35 -11.11 12.75
N ASN A 402 3.03 -11.96 11.97
CA ASN A 402 2.89 -11.96 10.51
C ASN A 402 1.92 -13.07 10.09
N THR A 403 0.95 -12.76 9.24
CA THR A 403 0.03 -13.73 8.63
C THR A 403 0.05 -13.55 7.12
N ILE A 404 0.30 -14.63 6.39
CA ILE A 404 0.27 -14.67 4.92
C ILE A 404 -0.64 -15.81 4.48
N GLU A 405 -1.60 -15.50 3.62
CA GLU A 405 -2.52 -16.47 3.03
C GLU A 405 -2.53 -16.29 1.50
N VAL A 406 -2.19 -17.33 0.75
CA VAL A 406 -2.20 -17.32 -0.73
C VAL A 406 -3.11 -18.45 -1.23
N LYS A 407 -4.22 -18.08 -1.87
CA LYS A 407 -5.26 -19.02 -2.30
C LYS A 407 -5.06 -19.41 -3.77
N GLY A 408 -4.83 -20.70 -4.02
CA GLY A 408 -4.87 -21.31 -5.35
C GLY A 408 -3.86 -20.77 -6.38
N SER A 409 -2.72 -20.24 -5.94
CA SER A 409 -1.70 -19.66 -6.83
C SER A 409 -0.31 -19.78 -6.22
N ASP A 410 0.72 -19.53 -7.03
CA ASP A 410 2.11 -19.76 -6.64
C ASP A 410 2.61 -18.76 -5.58
N PHE A 411 3.38 -19.26 -4.62
CA PHE A 411 4.07 -18.47 -3.60
C PHE A 411 5.58 -18.62 -3.73
N THR A 412 6.33 -17.52 -3.70
CA THR A 412 7.79 -17.54 -3.63
C THR A 412 8.27 -16.64 -2.51
N LEU A 413 9.17 -17.16 -1.68
CA LEU A 413 9.78 -16.44 -0.56
C LEU A 413 11.30 -16.57 -0.63
N GLY A 414 11.98 -15.43 -0.76
CA GLY A 414 13.44 -15.34 -0.73
C GLY A 414 14.01 -15.20 0.68
N ALA A 415 15.35 -15.30 0.77
CA ALA A 415 16.08 -15.11 2.01
C ALA A 415 16.32 -13.61 2.28
N SER A 416 16.30 -13.23 3.55
CA SER A 416 16.88 -11.98 4.02
C SER A 416 18.40 -11.95 3.82
N ASP A 417 19.00 -10.78 4.00
CA ASP A 417 20.45 -10.59 3.91
C ASP A 417 21.20 -11.42 4.99
N SER A 418 20.50 -11.82 6.06
CA SER A 418 21.01 -12.73 7.10
C SER A 418 20.76 -14.22 6.80
N GLY A 419 20.22 -14.56 5.62
CA GLY A 419 19.97 -15.94 5.19
C GLY A 419 18.65 -16.55 5.66
N TYR A 420 17.82 -15.81 6.41
CA TYR A 420 16.52 -16.29 6.90
C TYR A 420 15.40 -16.03 5.90
N ALA A 421 14.63 -17.07 5.57
CA ALA A 421 13.35 -16.94 4.90
C ALA A 421 12.23 -16.64 5.91
N ILE A 422 12.23 -17.30 7.07
CA ILE A 422 11.24 -17.12 8.13
C ILE A 422 11.96 -17.08 9.47
N TYR A 423 11.74 -16.02 10.25
CA TYR A 423 12.39 -15.84 11.54
C TYR A 423 11.42 -15.31 12.60
N ALA A 424 11.39 -15.94 13.76
CA ALA A 424 10.68 -15.47 14.95
C ALA A 424 11.58 -15.52 16.19
N TRP A 425 11.62 -14.43 16.96
CA TRP A 425 12.46 -14.33 18.14
C TRP A 425 11.73 -13.69 19.33
N ASN A 426 11.68 -14.38 20.47
CA ASN A 426 11.14 -13.95 21.78
C ASN A 426 9.66 -13.45 21.80
N GLY A 427 9.13 -13.23 23.02
CA GLY A 427 7.94 -12.38 23.24
C GLY A 427 6.57 -12.91 22.76
N GLY A 428 6.43 -14.21 22.44
CA GLY A 428 5.18 -14.74 21.89
C GLY A 428 4.99 -14.45 20.39
N ASN A 429 6.03 -13.95 19.74
CA ASN A 429 6.02 -13.59 18.32
C ASN A 429 5.68 -14.78 17.41
N SER A 430 4.89 -14.54 16.37
CA SER A 430 4.47 -15.61 15.46
C SER A 430 4.47 -15.24 13.99
N ASN A 431 4.85 -16.21 13.15
CA ASN A 431 4.64 -16.18 11.71
C ASN A 431 3.64 -17.29 11.33
N SER A 432 2.64 -16.97 10.53
CA SER A 432 1.65 -17.93 10.01
C SER A 432 1.57 -17.78 8.51
N ILE A 433 1.89 -18.83 7.76
CA ILE A 433 1.87 -18.86 6.31
C ILE A 433 1.02 -20.04 5.85
N THR A 434 -0.01 -19.77 5.07
CA THR A 434 -0.86 -20.78 4.43
C THR A 434 -0.88 -20.54 2.93
N VAL A 435 -0.56 -21.58 2.15
CA VAL A 435 -0.57 -21.51 0.69
C VAL A 435 -1.31 -22.72 0.12
N ASP A 436 -2.30 -22.46 -0.72
CA ASP A 436 -3.07 -23.52 -1.38
C ASP A 436 -2.56 -23.86 -2.80
N GLY A 437 -1.68 -23.03 -3.38
CA GLY A 437 -0.98 -23.32 -4.63
C GLY A 437 0.45 -23.85 -4.42
N THR A 438 1.26 -23.84 -5.48
CA THR A 438 2.66 -24.29 -5.37
C THR A 438 3.50 -23.27 -4.59
N SER A 439 4.52 -23.72 -3.86
CA SER A 439 5.33 -22.85 -3.01
C SER A 439 6.83 -23.10 -3.16
N ASN A 440 7.64 -22.05 -3.24
CA ASN A 440 9.10 -22.14 -3.23
C ASN A 440 9.68 -21.19 -2.18
N ILE A 441 10.28 -21.74 -1.13
CA ILE A 441 10.89 -20.99 -0.03
C ILE A 441 12.41 -21.20 -0.09
N THR A 442 13.17 -20.12 -0.14
CA THR A 442 14.65 -20.15 -0.13
C THR A 442 15.17 -19.38 1.07
N GLY A 443 15.97 -20.03 1.91
CA GLY A 443 16.51 -19.50 3.16
C GLY A 443 16.08 -20.31 4.37
N ASN A 444 16.73 -20.04 5.51
CA ASN A 444 16.49 -20.78 6.74
C ASN A 444 15.14 -20.41 7.38
N ILE A 445 14.50 -21.39 8.01
CA ILE A 445 13.35 -21.22 8.90
C ILE A 445 13.89 -21.38 10.33
N GLU A 446 13.90 -20.31 11.11
CA GLU A 446 14.48 -20.32 12.45
C GLU A 446 13.54 -19.73 13.49
N ILE A 447 13.54 -20.36 14.67
CA ILE A 447 12.97 -19.83 15.89
C ILE A 447 14.06 -19.69 16.94
N GLY A 448 14.21 -18.49 17.48
CA GLY A 448 15.18 -18.17 18.52
C GLY A 448 14.91 -18.80 19.88
N GLY A 449 13.81 -18.38 20.52
CA GLY A 449 13.49 -18.75 21.90
C GLY A 449 12.19 -18.16 22.42
N GLY A 450 11.71 -18.69 23.56
CA GLY A 450 10.46 -18.27 24.21
C GLY A 450 9.20 -18.90 23.60
N ALA A 451 8.02 -18.35 23.94
CA ALA A 451 6.71 -18.83 23.45
C ALA A 451 6.41 -18.44 21.98
N THR A 452 7.42 -18.41 21.12
CA THR A 452 7.32 -18.03 19.70
C THR A 452 6.90 -19.19 18.81
N SER A 453 6.27 -18.91 17.67
CA SER A 453 5.88 -19.94 16.71
C SER A 453 6.04 -19.55 15.24
N ASN A 454 6.43 -20.52 14.43
CA ASN A 454 6.28 -20.45 12.98
C ASN A 454 5.29 -21.55 12.58
N THR A 455 4.20 -21.18 11.91
CA THR A 455 3.25 -22.12 11.33
C THR A 455 3.29 -21.97 9.82
N LEU A 456 3.59 -23.05 9.12
CA LEU A 456 3.71 -23.10 7.67
C LEU A 456 2.87 -24.27 7.14
N MET A 457 1.86 -23.97 6.32
CA MET A 457 1.00 -24.96 5.68
C MET A 457 1.02 -24.76 4.16
N LEU A 458 1.66 -25.68 3.44
CA LEU A 458 1.80 -25.66 1.98
C LEU A 458 0.95 -26.79 1.39
N ASN A 459 -0.28 -26.48 0.97
CA ASN A 459 -1.26 -27.49 0.55
C ASN A 459 -1.15 -27.88 -0.94
N GLY A 460 -0.69 -26.97 -1.81
CA GLY A 460 -0.63 -27.17 -3.26
C GLY A 460 0.71 -27.71 -3.79
N GLY A 461 1.50 -28.34 -2.93
CA GLY A 461 2.90 -28.66 -3.19
C GLY A 461 3.83 -27.52 -2.78
N GLY A 462 5.00 -27.87 -2.25
CA GLY A 462 5.98 -26.86 -1.88
C GLY A 462 7.40 -27.40 -1.75
N SER A 463 8.38 -26.53 -1.94
CA SER A 463 9.78 -26.79 -1.68
C SER A 463 10.36 -25.76 -0.71
N ILE A 464 11.22 -26.20 0.19
CA ILE A 464 12.02 -25.38 1.08
C ILE A 464 13.48 -25.68 0.77
N THR A 465 14.27 -24.67 0.45
CA THR A 465 15.72 -24.77 0.29
C THR A 465 16.37 -23.95 1.41
N GLY A 466 16.81 -24.62 2.46
CA GLY A 466 17.33 -24.02 3.69
C GLY A 466 17.14 -24.91 4.91
N ASN A 467 17.77 -24.55 6.02
CA ASN A 467 17.69 -25.32 7.27
C ASN A 467 16.42 -24.95 8.07
N ILE A 468 15.93 -25.90 8.87
CA ILE A 468 14.86 -25.67 9.85
C ILE A 468 15.47 -25.78 11.25
N THR A 469 15.40 -24.71 12.04
CA THR A 469 15.99 -24.65 13.39
C THR A 469 14.98 -24.20 14.44
N ALA A 470 14.93 -24.91 15.58
CA ALA A 470 14.20 -24.50 16.78
C ALA A 470 15.16 -24.36 17.98
N GLY A 471 15.25 -23.14 18.54
CA GLY A 471 16.05 -22.82 19.73
C GLY A 471 15.27 -22.77 21.04
N GLY A 472 13.93 -22.63 21.01
CA GLY A 472 13.11 -22.61 22.23
C GLY A 472 11.59 -22.50 22.06
N GLY A 473 11.08 -22.12 20.89
CA GLY A 473 9.64 -22.09 20.55
C GLY A 473 9.21 -23.25 19.65
N THR A 474 8.15 -23.07 18.85
CA THR A 474 7.54 -24.15 18.05
C THR A 474 7.50 -23.86 16.54
N ASN A 475 8.16 -24.68 15.73
CA ASN A 475 7.90 -24.74 14.29
C ASN A 475 6.81 -25.79 14.02
N ASN A 476 5.73 -25.42 13.32
CA ASN A 476 4.69 -26.31 12.82
C ASN A 476 4.68 -26.23 11.29
N ILE A 477 5.26 -27.23 10.62
CA ILE A 477 5.45 -27.24 9.18
C ILE A 477 4.70 -28.43 8.59
N LEU A 478 3.80 -28.16 7.67
CA LEU A 478 3.05 -29.15 6.91
C LEU A 478 3.23 -28.86 5.43
N ILE A 479 3.80 -29.81 4.70
CA ILE A 479 3.91 -29.75 3.25
C ILE A 479 3.13 -30.91 2.67
N LYS A 480 2.05 -30.58 1.97
CA LYS A 480 1.23 -31.54 1.23
C LYS A 480 1.50 -31.39 -0.24
N ASN A 481 1.43 -32.51 -0.93
CA ASN A 481 1.22 -32.52 -2.35
C ASN A 481 -0.06 -33.31 -2.65
N ALA A 482 -0.74 -32.96 -3.74
CA ALA A 482 -1.78 -33.82 -4.25
C ALA A 482 -1.16 -35.20 -4.51
N ALA A 483 -1.90 -36.27 -4.21
CA ALA A 483 -1.55 -37.63 -4.61
C ALA A 483 -1.71 -37.79 -6.13
N THR A 484 -1.08 -36.93 -6.93
CA THR A 484 -1.12 -37.04 -8.39
C THR A 484 -0.19 -38.17 -8.78
N SER A 485 -0.82 -39.31 -9.05
CA SER A 485 -0.33 -40.51 -9.77
C SER A 485 1.18 -40.67 -9.75
N THR A 486 1.66 -41.61 -8.92
CA THR A 486 2.99 -42.27 -8.97
C THR A 486 4.14 -41.38 -9.47
N PRO A 487 5.13 -41.02 -8.62
CA PRO A 487 6.38 -40.39 -9.05
C PRO A 487 6.75 -40.93 -10.42
N SER A 488 6.76 -40.08 -11.44
CA SER A 488 7.05 -40.55 -12.80
C SER A 488 8.39 -41.25 -12.68
N THR A 489 8.37 -42.58 -12.77
CA THR A 489 9.58 -43.37 -12.83
C THR A 489 10.37 -42.70 -13.94
N PRO A 490 11.59 -42.17 -13.66
CA PRO A 490 12.39 -41.56 -14.71
C PRO A 490 12.40 -42.57 -15.86
N SER A 491 12.07 -42.12 -17.07
CA SER A 491 11.56 -42.96 -18.17
C SER A 491 12.60 -43.91 -18.79
N GLY A 492 13.56 -44.40 -18.01
CA GLY A 492 14.40 -45.56 -18.27
C GLY A 492 13.85 -46.76 -17.51
N GLY A 493 13.68 -47.88 -18.21
CA GLY A 493 13.21 -49.14 -17.63
C GLY A 493 14.02 -49.59 -16.41
N ALA A 494 13.46 -50.52 -15.64
CA ALA A 494 14.05 -51.14 -14.45
C ALA A 494 15.59 -51.03 -14.39
N TYR A 495 16.08 -50.10 -13.57
CA TYR A 495 17.50 -49.80 -13.38
C TYR A 495 18.19 -51.00 -12.74
N THR A 496 18.54 -51.99 -13.57
CA THR A 496 19.28 -53.21 -13.15
C THR A 496 20.79 -53.00 -13.21
N THR A 497 21.25 -51.87 -13.76
CA THR A 497 22.67 -51.48 -13.81
C THR A 497 22.85 -49.99 -13.49
N LEU A 498 23.96 -49.70 -12.82
CA LEU A 498 24.31 -48.49 -12.10
C LEU A 498 24.69 -47.29 -13.01
N ASP A 499 24.01 -47.10 -14.14
CA ASP A 499 24.37 -46.05 -15.13
C ASP A 499 23.39 -44.86 -15.10
N LEU A 500 22.92 -44.50 -13.90
CA LEU A 500 22.33 -43.19 -13.68
C LEU A 500 23.48 -42.22 -13.45
N SER A 501 23.59 -41.20 -14.31
CA SER A 501 24.40 -40.05 -13.96
C SER A 501 23.86 -39.50 -12.64
N ALA A 502 24.73 -39.22 -11.66
CA ALA A 502 24.31 -38.68 -10.36
C ALA A 502 23.38 -37.46 -10.53
N THR A 503 23.55 -36.70 -11.62
CA THR A 503 22.72 -35.58 -12.04
C THR A 503 21.25 -35.93 -12.28
N ASP A 504 20.94 -37.02 -12.99
CA ASP A 504 19.56 -37.40 -13.32
C ASP A 504 18.82 -37.86 -12.06
N LEU A 505 19.50 -38.65 -11.23
CA LEU A 505 18.99 -39.10 -9.94
C LEU A 505 18.75 -37.93 -8.98
N ILE A 506 19.71 -37.00 -8.88
CA ILE A 506 19.56 -35.78 -8.08
C ILE A 506 18.39 -34.94 -8.59
N THR A 507 18.20 -34.81 -9.90
CA THR A 507 17.09 -34.05 -10.49
C THR A 507 15.75 -34.71 -10.17
N ALA A 508 15.65 -36.03 -10.31
CA ALA A 508 14.46 -36.79 -9.94
C ALA A 508 14.15 -36.65 -8.44
N LEU A 509 15.15 -36.79 -7.56
CA LEU A 509 15.00 -36.61 -6.12
C LEU A 509 14.60 -35.17 -5.76
N LYS A 510 15.19 -34.15 -6.39
CA LYS A 510 14.81 -32.74 -6.18
C LYS A 510 13.34 -32.50 -6.51
N SER A 511 12.81 -33.13 -7.56
CA SER A 511 11.38 -33.00 -7.93
C SER A 511 10.42 -33.61 -6.89
N LEU A 512 10.89 -34.64 -6.16
CA LEU A 512 10.16 -35.31 -5.09
C LEU A 512 10.42 -34.69 -3.72
N SER A 513 11.54 -33.99 -3.57
CA SER A 513 11.93 -33.36 -2.32
C SER A 513 11.10 -32.11 -2.05
N SER A 514 10.58 -32.00 -0.83
CA SER A 514 9.92 -30.80 -0.32
C SER A 514 10.83 -29.98 0.60
N LEU A 515 11.94 -30.54 1.06
CA LEU A 515 12.96 -29.88 1.86
C LEU A 515 14.35 -30.27 1.36
N THR A 516 15.18 -29.28 1.01
CA THR A 516 16.63 -29.41 0.81
C THR A 516 17.34 -28.58 1.88
N GLY A 517 17.82 -29.25 2.92
CA GLY A 517 18.47 -28.65 4.08
C GLY A 517 18.39 -29.57 5.30
N ASN A 518 18.93 -29.11 6.43
CA ASN A 518 19.00 -29.89 7.67
C ASN A 518 17.92 -29.44 8.67
N ILE A 519 17.56 -30.34 9.59
CA ILE A 519 16.64 -30.06 10.69
C ILE A 519 17.46 -30.05 11.99
N THR A 520 17.34 -28.99 12.79
CA THR A 520 18.04 -28.86 14.07
C THR A 520 17.10 -28.40 15.18
N THR A 521 17.15 -29.09 16.32
CA THR A 521 16.41 -28.72 17.53
C THR A 521 17.40 -28.57 18.68
N ASN A 522 17.66 -27.33 19.08
CA ASN A 522 18.49 -27.01 20.25
C ASN A 522 17.62 -26.82 21.52
N GLY A 523 16.34 -26.48 21.33
CA GLY A 523 15.32 -26.36 22.34
C GLY A 523 13.94 -26.20 21.69
N GLY A 524 12.86 -26.21 22.49
CA GLY A 524 11.50 -26.04 21.95
C GLY A 524 11.00 -27.27 21.17
N THR A 525 10.26 -27.05 20.08
CA THR A 525 9.61 -28.11 19.30
C THR A 525 9.67 -27.87 17.78
N ASN A 526 10.08 -28.87 17.02
CA ASN A 526 9.88 -28.94 15.57
C ASN A 526 8.80 -29.98 15.27
N ASN A 527 7.65 -29.58 14.72
CA ASN A 527 6.59 -30.46 14.23
C ASN A 527 6.55 -30.37 12.71
N ILE A 528 7.11 -31.37 12.02
CA ILE A 528 7.29 -31.37 10.56
C ILE A 528 6.54 -32.56 9.97
N VAL A 529 5.69 -32.30 8.99
CA VAL A 529 4.91 -33.33 8.30
C VAL A 529 5.11 -33.17 6.79
N PHE A 530 5.56 -34.23 6.15
CA PHE A 530 5.60 -34.36 4.71
C PHE A 530 4.52 -35.37 4.26
N GLU A 531 3.57 -34.92 3.44
CA GLU A 531 2.54 -35.77 2.83
C GLU A 531 2.79 -35.85 1.32
N ASN A 532 3.03 -37.06 0.82
CA ASN A 532 3.34 -37.35 -0.60
C ASN A 532 4.59 -36.63 -1.12
N LYS A 533 5.55 -36.36 -0.23
CA LYS A 533 6.86 -35.75 -0.52
C LYS A 533 7.94 -36.37 0.36
N ILE A 534 9.20 -36.23 -0.06
CA ILE A 534 10.36 -36.66 0.72
C ILE A 534 11.18 -35.46 1.20
N TRP A 535 11.95 -35.66 2.26
CA TRP A 535 13.06 -34.78 2.60
C TRP A 535 14.26 -35.17 1.75
N MET A 536 15.04 -34.22 1.24
CA MET A 536 16.21 -34.53 0.41
C MET A 536 17.27 -35.22 1.28
N PRO A 537 17.63 -36.49 1.00
CA PRO A 537 18.61 -37.21 1.80
C PRO A 537 20.05 -36.75 1.48
N SER A 538 21.00 -37.09 2.34
CA SER A 538 22.44 -36.94 2.08
C SER A 538 22.97 -38.09 1.20
N GLN A 539 22.30 -39.23 1.26
CA GLN A 539 22.71 -40.50 0.67
C GLN A 539 21.48 -41.24 0.12
N VAL A 540 21.70 -42.07 -0.89
CA VAL A 540 20.67 -43.00 -1.36
C VAL A 540 21.26 -44.38 -1.54
N LYS A 541 20.46 -45.40 -1.27
CA LYS A 541 20.81 -46.79 -1.52
C LYS A 541 20.10 -47.27 -2.76
N VAL A 542 20.86 -47.69 -3.75
CA VAL A 542 20.35 -48.28 -4.99
C VAL A 542 20.82 -49.72 -5.03
N SER A 543 19.87 -50.65 -4.95
CA SER A 543 20.17 -52.07 -4.65
C SER A 543 20.93 -52.22 -3.32
N ASN A 544 22.24 -52.53 -3.38
CA ASN A 544 23.10 -52.73 -2.20
C ASN A 544 24.23 -51.70 -2.07
N ASN A 545 24.26 -50.67 -2.93
CA ASN A 545 25.30 -49.64 -2.91
C ASN A 545 24.74 -48.34 -2.34
N ILE A 546 25.43 -47.78 -1.35
CA ILE A 546 25.18 -46.43 -0.85
C ILE A 546 25.91 -45.44 -1.76
N MET A 547 25.16 -44.51 -2.33
CA MET A 547 25.66 -43.41 -3.13
C MET A 547 25.54 -42.11 -2.32
N ASN A 548 26.66 -41.43 -2.13
CA ASN A 548 26.67 -40.07 -1.58
C ASN A 548 26.14 -39.11 -2.64
N LEU A 549 25.22 -38.23 -2.25
CA LEU A 549 24.75 -37.17 -3.14
C LEU A 549 25.71 -35.98 -3.05
N GLU A 550 26.78 -36.01 -3.84
CA GLU A 550 27.78 -34.94 -3.87
C GLU A 550 27.14 -33.57 -4.16
N GLY A 551 27.62 -32.54 -3.44
CA GLY A 551 27.10 -31.17 -3.57
C GLY A 551 25.78 -30.91 -2.85
N ILE A 552 25.24 -31.87 -2.07
CA ILE A 552 24.00 -31.71 -1.32
C ILE A 552 24.27 -31.77 0.19
N SER A 553 24.19 -30.61 0.86
CA SER A 553 24.26 -30.50 2.32
C SER A 553 22.86 -30.59 2.95
N SER A 554 22.20 -31.74 2.84
CA SER A 554 20.84 -32.00 3.35
C SER A 554 20.79 -33.36 4.04
N GLY A 555 19.64 -33.71 4.63
CA GLY A 555 19.38 -35.08 5.08
C GLY A 555 19.87 -35.40 6.49
N THR A 556 20.31 -34.40 7.27
CA THR A 556 20.67 -34.55 8.69
C THR A 556 19.62 -33.94 9.63
N LEU A 557 19.15 -34.73 10.60
CA LEU A 557 18.28 -34.33 11.69
C LEU A 557 19.12 -34.35 12.96
N THR A 558 19.30 -33.19 13.59
CA THR A 558 20.05 -33.06 14.85
C THR A 558 19.13 -32.60 15.97
N THR A 559 19.01 -33.38 17.03
CA THR A 559 18.32 -32.98 18.26
C THR A 559 19.33 -32.91 19.40
N ASN A 560 19.66 -31.68 19.81
CA ASN A 560 20.52 -31.40 20.96
C ASN A 560 19.69 -31.15 22.24
N GLY A 561 18.42 -30.77 22.09
CA GLY A 561 17.45 -30.54 23.17
C GLY A 561 16.03 -30.35 22.61
N GLY A 562 15.02 -30.25 23.48
CA GLY A 562 13.62 -30.11 23.07
C GLY A 562 13.04 -31.37 22.38
N THR A 563 12.11 -31.17 21.46
CA THR A 563 11.41 -32.26 20.74
C THR A 563 11.37 -32.03 19.24
N THR A 564 11.76 -33.02 18.45
CA THR A 564 11.53 -33.07 16.99
C THR A 564 10.49 -34.15 16.70
N ASN A 565 9.38 -33.79 16.08
CA ASN A 565 8.41 -34.72 15.51
C ASN A 565 8.48 -34.60 13.99
N LEU A 566 9.03 -35.61 13.33
CA LEU A 566 9.08 -35.68 11.86
C LEU A 566 8.18 -36.82 11.39
N VAL A 567 7.17 -36.48 10.60
CA VAL A 567 6.19 -37.42 10.06
C VAL A 567 6.33 -37.50 8.54
N LEU A 568 6.59 -38.70 8.04
CA LEU A 568 6.64 -39.02 6.62
C LEU A 568 5.39 -39.83 6.28
N ARG A 569 4.51 -39.30 5.43
CA ARG A 569 3.32 -39.99 4.94
C ARG A 569 3.32 -40.10 3.44
N LEU A 570 3.14 -41.31 2.93
CA LEU A 570 2.95 -41.57 1.51
C LEU A 570 1.65 -42.35 1.30
N ASP A 571 0.86 -41.96 0.31
CA ASP A 571 -0.38 -42.66 -0.05
C ASP A 571 -0.12 -43.84 -1.01
N SER A 572 1.06 -43.88 -1.66
CA SER A 572 1.45 -44.93 -2.59
C SER A 572 2.96 -45.19 -2.55
N ALA A 573 3.37 -46.44 -2.84
CA ALA A 573 4.76 -46.86 -2.75
C ALA A 573 5.63 -46.14 -3.79
N THR A 574 6.75 -45.55 -3.36
CA THR A 574 7.81 -45.07 -4.26
C THR A 574 8.58 -46.27 -4.79
N ASN A 575 8.08 -46.92 -5.84
CA ASN A 575 8.59 -48.21 -6.35
C ASN A 575 9.86 -48.05 -7.24
N SER A 576 10.80 -47.17 -6.87
CA SER A 576 11.96 -46.82 -7.72
C SER A 576 13.21 -47.67 -7.48
N GLY A 577 13.25 -48.54 -6.47
CA GLY A 577 14.48 -49.25 -6.08
C GLY A 577 15.57 -48.35 -5.49
N VAL A 578 15.27 -47.06 -5.27
CA VAL A 578 16.12 -46.07 -4.61
C VAL A 578 15.56 -45.83 -3.21
N ILE A 579 16.35 -46.10 -2.18
CA ILE A 579 15.98 -45.90 -0.77
C ILE A 579 16.74 -44.67 -0.26
N PRO A 580 16.06 -43.57 0.14
CA PRO A 580 16.72 -42.44 0.77
C PRO A 580 17.29 -42.83 2.14
N VAL A 581 18.52 -42.40 2.41
CA VAL A 581 19.23 -42.62 3.68
C VAL A 581 19.34 -41.28 4.40
N TYR A 582 18.83 -41.20 5.64
CA TYR A 582 18.87 -39.99 6.47
C TYR A 582 19.80 -40.18 7.66
N THR A 583 20.51 -39.13 8.06
CA THR A 583 21.30 -39.14 9.30
C THR A 583 20.46 -38.55 10.44
N VAL A 584 20.31 -39.29 11.53
CA VAL A 584 19.58 -38.88 12.73
C VAL A 584 20.54 -38.84 13.90
N LYS A 585 20.90 -37.64 14.35
CA LYS A 585 21.77 -37.41 15.49
C LYS A 585 20.99 -36.89 16.68
N THR A 586 20.95 -37.64 17.77
CA THR A 586 20.22 -37.25 18.98
C THR A 586 21.16 -37.22 20.17
N THR A 587 21.70 -36.04 20.49
CA THR A 587 22.62 -35.84 21.61
C THR A 587 21.89 -35.44 22.90
N GLY A 588 20.68 -34.88 22.78
CA GLY A 588 19.77 -34.56 23.88
C GLY A 588 18.33 -34.38 23.39
N GLY A 589 17.36 -34.28 24.31
CA GLY A 589 15.94 -34.15 23.95
C GLY A 589 15.34 -35.42 23.32
N THR A 590 14.29 -35.24 22.51
CA THR A 590 13.54 -36.35 21.88
C THR A 590 13.37 -36.14 20.37
N ALA A 591 13.77 -37.11 19.57
CA ALA A 591 13.47 -37.19 18.14
C ALA A 591 12.44 -38.31 17.89
N ASN A 592 11.25 -37.96 17.43
CA ASN A 592 10.19 -38.88 17.02
C ASN A 592 10.12 -38.91 15.50
N LEU A 593 10.43 -40.06 14.90
CA LEU A 593 10.35 -40.29 13.47
C LEU A 593 9.16 -41.21 13.19
N VAL A 594 8.11 -40.65 12.59
CA VAL A 594 6.87 -41.37 12.29
C VAL A 594 6.82 -41.65 10.79
N MET A 595 6.64 -42.91 10.42
CA MET A 595 6.49 -43.35 9.04
C MET A 595 5.10 -43.96 8.87
N GLN A 596 4.34 -43.45 7.91
CA GLN A 596 2.98 -43.90 7.63
C GLN A 596 2.78 -44.17 6.14
N GLY A 597 2.23 -45.34 5.82
CA GLY A 597 2.07 -45.81 4.44
C GLY A 597 3.31 -46.54 3.90
N PRO A 598 3.39 -46.83 2.59
CA PRO A 598 4.48 -47.58 1.96
C PRO A 598 5.76 -46.74 1.80
N VAL A 599 6.34 -46.33 2.94
CA VAL A 599 7.55 -45.53 3.03
C VAL A 599 8.77 -46.45 3.17
N ASN A 600 9.66 -46.44 2.17
CA ASN A 600 10.96 -47.12 2.24
C ASN A 600 12.04 -46.08 2.53
N VAL A 601 12.63 -46.09 3.72
CA VAL A 601 13.73 -45.19 4.11
C VAL A 601 14.75 -45.97 4.93
N GLU A 602 16.00 -45.54 4.89
CA GLU A 602 17.07 -46.01 5.78
C GLU A 602 17.50 -44.83 6.66
N ALA A 603 17.87 -45.10 7.91
CA ALA A 603 18.31 -44.07 8.84
C ALA A 603 19.61 -44.51 9.51
N ASP A 604 20.65 -43.68 9.40
CA ASP A 604 21.89 -43.79 10.16
C ASP A 604 21.73 -43.01 11.46
N ILE A 605 21.65 -43.72 12.59
CA ILE A 605 21.29 -43.13 13.88
C ILE A 605 22.51 -43.03 14.79
N ASP A 606 22.92 -41.80 15.09
CA ASP A 606 23.97 -41.46 16.05
C ASP A 606 23.34 -41.07 17.40
N TYR A 607 23.47 -41.96 18.37
CA TYR A 607 22.99 -41.75 19.73
C TYR A 607 24.06 -41.06 20.58
N GLY A 608 23.77 -39.87 21.08
CA GLY A 608 24.55 -39.28 22.16
C GLY A 608 24.13 -39.81 23.54
N THR A 609 24.79 -39.31 24.59
CA THR A 609 24.69 -39.87 25.94
C THR A 609 23.35 -39.60 26.66
N SER A 610 22.49 -38.71 26.14
CA SER A 610 21.27 -38.26 26.84
C SER A 610 20.03 -38.04 25.97
N GLY A 611 20.08 -38.36 24.68
CA GLY A 611 18.96 -38.17 23.75
C GLY A 611 18.08 -39.42 23.59
N ILE A 612 16.81 -39.23 23.20
CA ILE A 612 15.87 -40.31 22.87
C ILE A 612 15.51 -40.24 21.39
N THR A 613 15.70 -41.33 20.63
CA THR A 613 15.19 -41.48 19.26
C THR A 613 14.10 -42.54 19.23
N ASN A 614 12.89 -42.16 18.85
CA ASN A 614 11.75 -43.06 18.67
C ASN A 614 11.46 -43.24 17.18
N LEU A 615 11.38 -44.50 16.75
CA LEU A 615 10.93 -44.87 15.41
C LEU A 615 9.52 -45.45 15.52
N ILE A 616 8.56 -44.83 14.85
CA ILE A 616 7.13 -45.18 14.93
C ILE A 616 6.66 -45.55 13.53
N PHE A 617 6.36 -46.83 13.34
CA PHE A 617 5.78 -47.34 12.11
C PHE A 617 4.28 -47.48 12.28
N ALA A 618 3.52 -46.68 11.55
CA ALA A 618 2.06 -46.74 11.54
C ALA A 618 1.59 -47.36 10.22
N SER A 619 0.84 -48.46 10.30
CA SER A 619 0.09 -48.96 9.14
C SER A 619 -0.95 -47.91 8.73
N ASN A 620 -1.25 -47.84 7.43
CA ASN A 620 -2.23 -46.89 6.94
C ASN A 620 -3.58 -47.19 7.61
N ASN A 621 -4.14 -46.22 8.33
CA ASN A 621 -5.42 -46.37 9.03
C ASN A 621 -6.60 -46.17 8.07
N ASP A 622 -6.47 -46.60 6.81
CA ASP A 622 -7.46 -46.40 5.74
C ASP A 622 -8.53 -47.51 5.69
N GLY A 623 -8.51 -48.43 6.66
CA GLY A 623 -9.49 -49.51 6.80
C GLY A 623 -9.42 -50.57 5.70
N LYS A 624 -8.39 -50.55 4.85
CA LYS A 624 -8.15 -51.58 3.85
C LYS A 624 -7.15 -52.59 4.37
N THR A 625 -7.36 -53.85 3.99
CA THR A 625 -6.71 -55.06 4.51
C THR A 625 -5.22 -54.87 4.80
N ALA A 626 -4.84 -55.19 6.04
CA ALA A 626 -3.45 -55.26 6.46
C ALA A 626 -2.71 -56.31 5.64
N ASP A 627 -2.09 -55.90 4.53
CA ASP A 627 -1.02 -56.68 3.93
C ASP A 627 0.16 -56.66 4.94
N GLU A 628 0.63 -57.85 5.29
CA GLU A 628 1.70 -58.07 6.26
C GLU A 628 2.87 -57.10 6.04
N PHE A 629 3.39 -56.55 7.14
CA PHE A 629 4.59 -55.73 7.19
C PHE A 629 5.81 -56.59 6.77
N LYS A 630 6.04 -56.75 5.46
CA LYS A 630 7.17 -57.48 4.89
C LYS A 630 8.27 -56.48 4.54
N ASN A 631 9.31 -56.45 5.37
CA ASN A 631 10.54 -55.65 5.32
C ASN A 631 10.60 -54.44 6.26
N GLY A 632 10.67 -54.73 7.57
CA GLY A 632 11.50 -53.94 8.48
C GLY A 632 12.74 -54.75 8.85
N VAL A 633 13.80 -54.70 8.05
CA VAL A 633 15.11 -55.13 8.53
C VAL A 633 15.73 -53.90 9.17
N ALA A 634 15.68 -53.83 10.50
CA ALA A 634 16.56 -52.96 11.26
C ALA A 634 17.98 -53.50 11.08
N GLY A 635 18.80 -52.77 10.32
CA GLY A 635 20.24 -52.99 10.17
C GLY A 635 21.00 -52.04 11.06
#